data_AF-A0A0S2S5R6-F1
#
_entry.id   AF-A0A0S2S5R6-F1
#
_cell.length_a   1.000
_cell.length_b   1.000
_cell.length_c   1.000
_cell.angle_alpha   90.00
_cell.angle_beta   90.00
_cell.angle_gamma   90.00
#
_symmetry.space_group_name_H-M   'P 1'
#
loop_
_entity.id
_entity.type
_entity.pdbx_description
1 polymer ?
#
loop_
_entity_poly.entity_id
_entity_poly.type
_entity_poly.pdbx_seq_one_letter_code
_entity_poly.pdbx_strand_id
1 'polypeptide(L)'
;MKFLNKRMTIILLLVLVCTFATISVSQDFKSKEVNLPTIAQHTTSNTISDLLIYDIHYSIKTLDLLGETYNFSELSSKIRQLDVKAYLSGQNSLYNLWLLSEMNKQVNTKPKDINSISDYILNLQSPNGYFPSYSGERINNKLNYLSSTKMVIDICSYYDINPDFERLEQWIQEISLTLSNTGSKEDFLSFGGYTASLKQIDDYYYKKTGKHSVDANVYKNMLDKLKYKYSTMENSIEKYDTALNLEQHFGAKIFKIDKRALQDYMKRAQLQNGSFPMFGNQGEDSLSTFIAINVLKSLQLKIPKELELKSHLKQVLNESLVSIKN
;
A
#
# COMPACT_ATOMS: atom_id res chain seq x y z
N MET A 1 56.53 43.17 18.21
CA MET A 1 55.38 42.25 18.40
C MET A 1 54.58 42.23 17.10
N LYS A 2 54.28 41.04 16.54
CA LYS A 2 53.57 40.79 15.27
C LYS A 2 54.41 40.84 13.98
N PHE A 3 55.36 39.92 13.87
CA PHE A 3 55.57 39.18 12.61
C PHE A 3 54.90 37.81 12.77
N LEU A 4 54.46 37.21 11.67
CA LEU A 4 53.67 35.98 11.53
C LEU A 4 52.15 36.12 11.79
N ASN A 5 51.36 36.38 10.73
CA ASN A 5 50.08 35.67 10.50
C ASN A 5 49.38 36.03 9.19
N LYS A 6 50.10 35.98 8.05
CA LYS A 6 49.45 36.02 6.71
C LYS A 6 49.64 34.77 5.86
N ARG A 7 50.41 33.77 6.33
CA ARG A 7 50.51 32.45 5.71
C ARG A 7 49.71 31.35 6.43
N MET A 8 49.25 31.59 7.66
CA MET A 8 48.33 30.67 8.36
C MET A 8 46.87 30.77 7.90
N THR A 9 46.47 31.89 7.29
CA THR A 9 45.07 32.09 6.87
C THR A 9 44.74 31.35 5.56
N ILE A 10 45.74 31.04 4.73
CA ILE A 10 45.53 30.31 3.46
C ILE A 10 45.63 28.79 3.67
N ILE A 11 46.37 28.32 4.69
CA ILE A 11 46.41 26.91 5.06
C ILE A 11 45.18 26.51 5.88
N LEU A 12 44.60 27.41 6.70
CA LEU A 12 43.32 27.13 7.36
C LEU A 12 42.12 27.08 6.41
N LEU A 13 42.19 27.76 5.25
CA LEU A 13 41.12 27.72 4.25
C LEU A 13 41.19 26.49 3.32
N LEU A 14 42.32 25.78 3.29
CA LEU A 14 42.46 24.50 2.57
C LEU A 14 42.28 23.28 3.47
N VAL A 15 42.48 23.42 4.79
CA VAL A 15 42.17 22.34 5.76
C VAL A 15 40.69 22.35 6.18
N LEU A 16 39.97 23.48 6.11
CA LEU A 16 38.51 23.50 6.26
C LEU A 16 37.74 23.00 5.01
N VAL A 17 38.40 22.83 3.87
CA VAL A 17 37.84 22.21 2.67
C VAL A 17 38.04 20.68 2.67
N CYS A 18 38.84 20.14 3.60
CA CYS A 18 39.12 18.71 3.70
C CYS A 18 38.49 18.00 4.91
N THR A 19 37.64 18.66 5.69
CA THR A 19 36.89 18.03 6.81
C THR A 19 35.36 18.13 6.71
N PHE A 20 34.83 18.60 5.58
CA PHE A 20 33.37 18.66 5.35
C PHE A 20 32.92 18.08 3.99
N ALA A 21 33.66 17.10 3.45
CA ALA A 21 33.25 16.33 2.26
C ALA A 21 33.00 14.83 2.55
N THR A 22 32.78 14.47 3.81
CA THR A 22 31.99 13.30 4.20
C THR A 22 30.84 13.73 5.09
N ILE A 23 30.15 14.81 4.74
CA ILE A 23 28.69 14.79 4.94
C ILE A 23 28.19 13.88 3.82
N SER A 24 28.24 12.57 4.07
CA SER A 24 27.10 11.75 3.69
C SER A 24 25.89 12.53 4.18
N VAL A 25 25.17 13.16 3.24
CA VAL A 25 23.83 13.65 3.49
C VAL A 25 23.03 12.37 3.75
N SER A 26 23.15 11.83 4.97
CA SER A 26 22.11 11.09 5.61
C SER A 26 21.00 12.12 5.77
N GLN A 27 20.20 12.27 4.73
CA GLN A 27 18.80 12.59 4.94
C GLN A 27 18.31 11.50 5.88
N ASP A 28 18.30 11.83 7.17
CA ASP A 28 17.79 10.95 8.21
C ASP A 28 16.35 10.63 7.84
N PHE A 29 16.14 9.39 7.42
CA PHE A 29 14.81 8.83 7.29
C PHE A 29 14.21 8.81 8.70
N LYS A 30 13.28 9.73 9.01
CA LYS A 30 12.55 9.69 10.27
C LYS A 30 11.18 9.05 10.06
N SER A 31 10.91 8.01 10.85
CA SER A 31 9.63 7.34 10.94
C SER A 31 8.65 8.16 11.79
N LYS A 32 7.42 8.30 11.32
CA LYS A 32 6.29 8.80 12.12
C LYS A 32 5.67 7.58 12.82
N GLU A 33 5.57 7.60 14.15
CA GLU A 33 4.97 6.51 14.92
C GLU A 33 3.49 6.31 14.53
N VAL A 34 3.11 5.04 14.27
CA VAL A 34 1.72 4.65 14.04
C VAL A 34 1.34 3.60 15.10
N ASN A 35 0.38 3.95 15.96
CA ASN A 35 -0.21 3.00 16.91
C ASN A 35 -1.22 2.11 16.17
N LEU A 36 -0.96 0.80 16.13
CA LEU A 36 -1.92 -0.19 15.61
C LEU A 36 -2.84 -0.71 16.73
N PRO A 37 -4.11 -1.01 16.42
CA PRO A 37 -5.01 -1.68 17.36
C PRO A 37 -4.61 -3.15 17.55
N THR A 38 -4.61 -3.60 18.79
CA THR A 38 -4.39 -5.00 19.18
C THR A 38 -5.59 -5.84 18.72
N ILE A 39 -5.40 -6.75 17.76
CA ILE A 39 -6.47 -7.65 17.29
C ILE A 39 -6.42 -8.95 18.11
N ALA A 40 -7.49 -9.23 18.84
CA ALA A 40 -7.62 -10.44 19.65
C ALA A 40 -7.78 -11.70 18.77
N GLN A 41 -7.04 -12.75 19.11
CA GLN A 41 -7.13 -14.05 18.46
C GLN A 41 -8.38 -14.80 18.94
N HIS A 42 -9.40 -14.91 18.08
CA HIS A 42 -10.46 -15.89 18.22
C HIS A 42 -10.56 -16.73 16.94
N THR A 43 -9.87 -17.87 16.91
CA THR A 43 -10.04 -18.90 15.88
C THR A 43 -11.23 -19.79 16.25
N THR A 44 -12.27 -19.77 15.43
CA THR A 44 -13.28 -20.84 15.39
C THR A 44 -12.89 -21.83 14.28
N SER A 45 -13.43 -23.05 14.28
CA SER A 45 -12.84 -24.20 13.56
C SER A 45 -12.74 -24.06 12.03
N ASN A 46 -13.39 -23.07 11.40
CA ASN A 46 -13.41 -22.88 9.94
C ASN A 46 -12.96 -21.48 9.50
N THR A 47 -12.26 -20.73 10.35
CA THR A 47 -11.74 -19.39 10.02
C THR A 47 -10.23 -19.34 10.12
N ILE A 48 -9.59 -18.79 9.09
CA ILE A 48 -8.19 -18.35 9.16
C ILE A 48 -8.16 -16.99 9.88
N SER A 49 -7.18 -16.79 10.77
CA SER A 49 -6.98 -15.51 11.43
C SER A 49 -6.59 -14.41 10.44
N ASP A 50 -7.02 -13.18 10.72
CA ASP A 50 -6.76 -12.00 9.88
C ASP A 50 -5.26 -11.82 9.63
N LEU A 51 -4.43 -12.03 10.66
CA LEU A 51 -2.96 -11.96 10.57
C LEU A 51 -2.39 -12.99 9.59
N LEU A 52 -2.93 -14.21 9.56
CA LEU A 52 -2.42 -15.25 8.69
C LEU A 52 -2.79 -15.00 7.22
N ILE A 53 -4.01 -14.51 6.96
CA ILE A 53 -4.44 -14.08 5.62
C ILE A 53 -3.53 -12.93 5.12
N TYR A 54 -3.26 -11.96 5.98
CA TYR A 54 -2.37 -10.84 5.71
C TYR A 54 -0.96 -11.29 5.32
N ASP A 55 -0.34 -12.16 6.13
CA ASP A 55 1.03 -12.63 5.88
C ASP A 55 1.14 -13.50 4.63
N ILE A 56 0.16 -14.38 4.38
CA ILE A 56 0.11 -15.18 3.16
C ILE A 56 0.01 -14.27 1.93
N HIS A 57 -0.92 -13.30 1.95
CA HIS A 57 -1.17 -12.41 0.83
C HIS A 57 0.10 -11.65 0.40
N TYR A 58 0.75 -10.96 1.35
CA TYR A 58 1.92 -10.15 1.04
C TYR A 58 3.17 -10.97 0.77
N SER A 59 3.30 -12.16 1.37
CA SER A 59 4.41 -13.08 1.05
C SER A 59 4.31 -13.57 -0.39
N ILE A 60 3.11 -13.94 -0.86
CA ILE A 60 2.88 -14.36 -2.25
C ILE A 60 3.17 -13.20 -3.21
N LYS A 61 2.62 -12.00 -2.96
CA LYS A 61 2.89 -10.84 -3.83
C LYS A 61 4.38 -10.53 -3.93
N THR A 62 5.10 -10.66 -2.83
CA THR A 62 6.55 -10.43 -2.80
C THR A 62 7.28 -11.50 -3.60
N LEU A 63 6.94 -12.78 -3.45
CA LEU A 63 7.52 -13.86 -4.24
C LEU A 63 7.24 -13.71 -5.74
N ASP A 64 6.02 -13.30 -6.13
CA ASP A 64 5.65 -13.04 -7.52
C ASP A 64 6.53 -11.92 -8.12
N LEU A 65 6.74 -10.82 -7.39
CA LEU A 65 7.65 -9.74 -7.79
C LEU A 65 9.10 -10.20 -7.95
N LEU A 66 9.51 -11.20 -7.16
CA LEU A 66 10.83 -11.81 -7.20
C LEU A 66 10.98 -12.89 -8.28
N GLY A 67 9.93 -13.14 -9.07
CA GLY A 67 9.91 -14.12 -10.15
C GLY A 67 9.87 -15.57 -9.68
N GLU A 68 9.50 -15.80 -8.42
CA GLU A 68 9.34 -17.15 -7.89
C GLU A 68 7.99 -17.73 -8.34
N THR A 69 7.99 -19.03 -8.65
CA THR A 69 6.75 -19.77 -8.89
C THR A 69 6.42 -20.59 -7.66
N TYR A 70 5.19 -20.46 -7.17
CA TYR A 70 4.70 -21.21 -6.02
C TYR A 70 3.57 -22.14 -6.46
N ASN A 71 3.56 -23.37 -5.95
CA ASN A 71 2.46 -24.29 -6.22
C ASN A 71 1.28 -23.93 -5.32
N PHE A 72 0.28 -23.26 -5.88
CA PHE A 72 -0.91 -22.83 -5.17
C PHE A 72 -1.96 -23.95 -4.97
N SER A 73 -1.71 -25.21 -5.36
CA SER A 73 -2.72 -26.27 -5.28
C SER A 73 -3.24 -26.50 -3.86
N GLU A 74 -2.34 -26.54 -2.87
CA GLU A 74 -2.70 -26.73 -1.48
C GLU A 74 -3.45 -25.52 -0.92
N LEU A 75 -2.91 -24.31 -1.14
CA LEU A 75 -3.53 -23.06 -0.70
C LEU A 75 -4.93 -22.89 -1.31
N SER A 76 -5.08 -23.15 -2.61
CA SER A 76 -6.35 -23.10 -3.33
C SER A 76 -7.38 -24.07 -2.73
N SER A 77 -6.96 -25.30 -2.42
CA SER A 77 -7.83 -26.29 -1.77
C SER A 77 -8.32 -25.80 -0.40
N LYS A 78 -7.43 -25.25 0.42
CA LYS A 78 -7.76 -24.74 1.76
C LYS A 78 -8.67 -23.51 1.69
N ILE A 79 -8.36 -22.54 0.84
CA ILE A 79 -9.18 -21.32 0.67
C ILE A 79 -10.60 -21.66 0.18
N ARG A 80 -10.76 -22.62 -0.75
CA ARG A 80 -12.08 -23.05 -1.25
C ARG A 80 -13.01 -23.63 -0.17
N GLN A 81 -12.45 -24.09 0.94
CA GLN A 81 -13.19 -24.69 2.04
C GLN A 81 -13.62 -23.68 3.11
N LEU A 82 -13.09 -22.46 3.07
CA LEU A 82 -13.42 -21.42 4.04
C LEU A 82 -14.89 -21.02 3.94
N ASP A 83 -15.53 -20.91 5.10
CA ASP A 83 -16.87 -20.34 5.20
C ASP A 83 -16.78 -18.81 5.13
N VAL A 84 -17.08 -18.26 3.96
CA VAL A 84 -17.00 -16.81 3.75
C VAL A 84 -17.93 -16.04 4.68
N LYS A 85 -19.06 -16.63 5.12
CA LYS A 85 -20.01 -15.94 6.01
C LYS A 85 -19.39 -15.51 7.33
N ALA A 86 -18.39 -16.26 7.81
CA ALA A 86 -17.66 -15.91 9.01
C ALA A 86 -16.90 -14.57 8.89
N TYR A 87 -16.59 -14.13 7.68
CA TYR A 87 -15.88 -12.87 7.40
C TYR A 87 -16.81 -11.69 7.12
N LEU A 88 -18.13 -11.89 7.05
CA LEU A 88 -19.11 -10.86 6.69
C LEU A 88 -19.66 -10.08 7.89
N SER A 89 -19.06 -10.24 9.08
CA SER A 89 -19.52 -9.62 10.32
C SER A 89 -18.40 -8.93 11.09
N GLY A 90 -18.74 -7.89 11.85
CA GLY A 90 -17.80 -7.12 12.66
C GLY A 90 -17.11 -5.96 11.92
N GLN A 91 -16.28 -5.22 12.66
CA GLN A 91 -15.64 -3.97 12.19
C GLN A 91 -14.56 -4.19 11.13
N ASN A 92 -13.95 -5.37 11.08
CA ASN A 92 -12.91 -5.72 10.10
C ASN A 92 -13.45 -6.48 8.88
N SER A 93 -14.78 -6.65 8.77
CA SER A 93 -15.39 -7.52 7.77
C SER A 93 -15.00 -7.18 6.33
N LEU A 94 -15.04 -5.89 5.94
CA LEU A 94 -14.64 -5.50 4.59
C LEU A 94 -13.15 -5.76 4.33
N TYR A 95 -12.29 -5.44 5.27
CA TYR A 95 -10.84 -5.62 5.12
C TYR A 95 -10.48 -7.09 4.97
N ASN A 96 -11.04 -7.95 5.82
CA ASN A 96 -10.80 -9.39 5.78
C ASN A 96 -11.37 -10.00 4.49
N LEU A 97 -12.56 -9.57 4.07
CA LEU A 97 -13.16 -9.98 2.81
C LEU A 97 -12.33 -9.54 1.60
N TRP A 98 -11.78 -8.33 1.63
CA TRP A 98 -10.89 -7.81 0.59
C TRP A 98 -9.61 -8.63 0.48
N LEU A 99 -8.93 -8.88 1.60
CA LEU A 99 -7.73 -9.74 1.62
C LEU A 99 -8.04 -11.15 1.11
N LEU A 100 -9.14 -11.76 1.55
CA LEU A 100 -9.58 -13.07 1.06
C LEU A 100 -9.86 -13.06 -0.44
N SER A 101 -10.41 -11.96 -0.97
CA SER A 101 -10.68 -11.81 -2.40
C SER A 101 -9.39 -11.67 -3.22
N GLU A 102 -8.42 -10.92 -2.71
CA GLU A 102 -7.10 -10.82 -3.32
C GLU A 102 -6.36 -12.17 -3.29
N MET A 103 -6.44 -12.93 -2.19
CA MET A 103 -5.89 -14.29 -2.12
C MET A 103 -6.57 -15.23 -3.13
N ASN A 104 -7.91 -15.21 -3.20
CA ASN A 104 -8.68 -15.98 -4.17
C ASN A 104 -8.24 -15.67 -5.62
N LYS A 105 -8.00 -14.40 -5.93
CA LYS A 105 -7.49 -13.93 -7.21
C LYS A 105 -6.08 -14.46 -7.50
N GLN A 106 -5.17 -14.41 -6.53
CA GLN A 106 -3.80 -14.92 -6.66
C GLN A 106 -3.78 -16.42 -6.98
N VAL A 107 -4.62 -17.22 -6.31
CA VAL A 107 -4.68 -18.68 -6.52
C VAL A 107 -5.71 -19.11 -7.57
N ASN A 108 -6.27 -18.15 -8.30
CA ASN A 108 -7.29 -18.34 -9.33
C ASN A 108 -8.45 -19.25 -8.89
N THR A 109 -9.09 -18.92 -7.77
CA THR A 109 -10.24 -19.67 -7.24
C THR A 109 -11.34 -18.76 -6.75
N LYS A 110 -12.60 -19.21 -6.80
CA LYS A 110 -13.73 -18.49 -6.21
C LYS A 110 -14.27 -19.24 -4.99
N PRO A 111 -14.79 -18.55 -3.98
CA PRO A 111 -15.50 -19.18 -2.88
C PRO A 111 -16.82 -19.79 -3.36
N LYS A 112 -17.37 -20.74 -2.59
CA LYS A 112 -18.62 -21.41 -2.94
C LYS A 112 -19.85 -20.48 -2.83
N ASP A 113 -19.86 -19.60 -1.84
CA ASP A 113 -21.01 -18.72 -1.53
C ASP A 113 -20.72 -17.27 -1.95
N ILE A 114 -20.62 -17.04 -3.26
CA ILE A 114 -20.42 -15.69 -3.84
C ILE A 114 -21.66 -14.82 -3.61
N ASN A 115 -22.86 -15.40 -3.54
CA ASN A 115 -24.10 -14.65 -3.34
C ASN A 115 -24.08 -13.90 -2.00
N SER A 116 -23.60 -14.54 -0.92
CA SER A 116 -23.47 -13.86 0.38
C SER A 116 -22.47 -12.70 0.34
N ILE A 117 -21.40 -12.82 -0.45
CA ILE A 117 -20.46 -11.71 -0.68
C ILE A 117 -21.15 -10.57 -1.43
N SER A 118 -21.86 -10.89 -2.50
CA SER A 118 -22.61 -9.92 -3.30
C SER A 118 -23.63 -9.17 -2.44
N ASP A 119 -24.44 -9.89 -1.67
CA ASP A 119 -25.45 -9.30 -0.80
C ASP A 119 -24.81 -8.39 0.26
N TYR A 120 -23.70 -8.83 0.88
CA TYR A 120 -22.97 -8.00 1.84
C TYR A 120 -22.46 -6.70 1.19
N ILE A 121 -21.80 -6.80 0.04
CA ILE A 121 -21.22 -5.65 -0.66
C ILE A 121 -22.29 -4.66 -1.12
N LEU A 122 -23.38 -5.14 -1.71
CA LEU A 122 -24.46 -4.29 -2.19
C LEU A 122 -25.18 -3.59 -1.03
N ASN A 123 -25.38 -4.27 0.09
CA ASN A 123 -25.98 -3.67 1.30
C ASN A 123 -25.04 -2.69 2.02
N LEU A 124 -23.74 -2.76 1.77
CA LEU A 124 -22.77 -1.83 2.33
C LEU A 124 -22.83 -0.46 1.64
N GLN A 125 -23.34 -0.37 0.41
CA GLN A 125 -23.38 0.90 -0.32
C GLN A 125 -24.27 1.91 0.40
N SER A 126 -23.67 3.03 0.80
CA SER A 126 -24.40 4.10 1.47
C SER A 126 -25.43 4.76 0.53
N PRO A 127 -26.45 5.45 1.08
CA PRO A 127 -27.35 6.29 0.29
C PRO A 127 -26.62 7.36 -0.53
N ASN A 128 -25.43 7.79 -0.07
CA ASN A 128 -24.60 8.78 -0.75
C ASN A 128 -23.52 8.14 -1.65
N GLY A 129 -23.64 6.85 -1.99
CA GLY A 129 -22.82 6.19 -3.02
C GLY A 129 -21.48 5.60 -2.60
N TYR A 130 -20.88 6.05 -1.49
CA TYR A 130 -19.64 5.46 -0.95
C TYR A 130 -19.89 4.15 -0.21
N PHE A 131 -18.81 3.42 0.07
CA PHE A 131 -18.83 2.21 0.90
C PHE A 131 -18.03 2.41 2.19
N PRO A 132 -18.63 2.26 3.38
CA PRO A 132 -17.93 2.21 4.65
C PRO A 132 -17.17 0.89 4.83
N SER A 133 -16.28 0.83 5.83
CA SER A 133 -15.53 -0.36 6.24
C SER A 133 -16.41 -1.44 6.86
N TYR A 134 -17.55 -1.06 7.44
CA TYR A 134 -18.56 -1.95 8.00
C TYR A 134 -19.90 -1.21 8.14
N SER A 135 -20.98 -1.97 8.32
CA SER A 135 -22.32 -1.39 8.49
C SER A 135 -22.39 -0.50 9.73
N GLY A 136 -22.80 0.76 9.54
CA GLY A 136 -22.95 1.75 10.60
C GLY A 136 -21.71 2.55 10.97
N GLU A 137 -20.58 2.37 10.26
CA GLU A 137 -19.41 3.25 10.40
C GLU A 137 -19.79 4.73 10.17
N ARG A 138 -19.24 5.62 11.01
CA ARG A 138 -19.38 7.07 10.86
C ARG A 138 -18.02 7.71 11.04
N ILE A 139 -17.52 8.35 9.99
CA ILE A 139 -16.26 9.09 10.03
C ILE A 139 -16.49 10.58 9.75
N ASN A 140 -15.69 11.42 10.40
CA ASN A 140 -15.79 12.87 10.28
C ASN A 140 -15.22 13.38 8.94
N ASN A 141 -14.16 12.74 8.43
CA ASN A 141 -13.52 13.11 7.16
C ASN A 141 -13.97 12.16 6.05
N LYS A 142 -14.81 12.63 5.12
CA LYS A 142 -15.31 11.83 4.00
C LYS A 142 -14.20 11.22 3.13
N LEU A 143 -13.01 11.83 3.07
CA LEU A 143 -11.88 11.29 2.30
C LEU A 143 -11.45 9.90 2.76
N ASN A 144 -11.67 9.59 4.04
CA ASN A 144 -11.30 8.30 4.61
C ASN A 144 -12.14 7.13 4.02
N TYR A 145 -13.30 7.41 3.38
CA TYR A 145 -14.08 6.38 2.66
C TYR A 145 -13.47 5.99 1.31
N LEU A 146 -12.43 6.68 0.81
CA LEU A 146 -11.75 6.29 -0.44
C LEU A 146 -11.11 4.91 -0.32
N SER A 147 -10.49 4.59 0.81
CA SER A 147 -9.84 3.30 1.03
C SER A 147 -10.83 2.15 1.05
N SER A 148 -11.91 2.26 1.83
CA SER A 148 -12.97 1.25 1.91
C SER A 148 -13.72 1.12 0.58
N THR A 149 -14.02 2.23 -0.09
CA THR A 149 -14.66 2.19 -1.42
C THR A 149 -13.75 1.51 -2.44
N LYS A 150 -12.44 1.78 -2.44
CA LYS A 150 -11.48 1.06 -3.28
C LYS A 150 -11.54 -0.44 -3.00
N MET A 151 -11.46 -0.87 -1.73
CA MET A 151 -11.54 -2.30 -1.38
C MET A 151 -12.80 -2.95 -1.95
N VAL A 152 -13.96 -2.30 -1.85
CA VAL A 152 -15.19 -2.79 -2.47
C VAL A 152 -15.07 -2.88 -3.99
N ILE A 153 -14.50 -1.87 -4.64
CA ILE A 153 -14.31 -1.89 -6.10
C ILE A 153 -13.42 -3.06 -6.54
N ASP A 154 -12.36 -3.40 -5.81
CA ASP A 154 -11.55 -4.58 -6.11
C ASP A 154 -12.37 -5.88 -6.02
N ILE A 155 -13.16 -6.02 -4.95
CA ILE A 155 -14.05 -7.17 -4.73
C ILE A 155 -15.07 -7.26 -5.88
N CYS A 156 -15.72 -6.14 -6.22
CA CYS A 156 -16.68 -6.04 -7.32
C CYS A 156 -16.06 -6.44 -8.66
N SER A 157 -14.84 -5.94 -8.95
CA SER A 157 -14.11 -6.27 -10.16
C SER A 157 -13.79 -7.78 -10.26
N TYR A 158 -13.41 -8.40 -9.13
CA TYR A 158 -13.02 -9.80 -9.11
C TYR A 158 -14.21 -10.78 -9.20
N TYR A 159 -15.29 -10.50 -8.47
CA TYR A 159 -16.48 -11.36 -8.46
C TYR A 159 -17.55 -10.97 -9.48
N ASP A 160 -17.35 -9.89 -10.22
CA ASP A 160 -18.30 -9.29 -11.17
C ASP A 160 -19.61 -8.85 -10.49
N ILE A 161 -19.48 -8.19 -9.34
CA ILE A 161 -20.60 -7.56 -8.62
C ILE A 161 -20.76 -6.14 -9.15
N ASN A 162 -22.00 -5.76 -9.48
CA ASN A 162 -22.31 -4.43 -10.01
C ASN A 162 -23.00 -3.59 -8.93
N PRO A 163 -22.33 -2.59 -8.33
CA PRO A 163 -22.96 -1.67 -7.39
C PRO A 163 -23.94 -0.73 -8.10
N ASP A 164 -24.65 0.08 -7.32
CA ASP A 164 -25.40 1.21 -7.87
C ASP A 164 -24.43 2.26 -8.44
N PHE A 165 -24.26 2.23 -9.75
CA PHE A 165 -23.33 3.10 -10.47
C PHE A 165 -23.76 4.57 -10.46
N GLU A 166 -25.05 4.87 -10.41
CA GLU A 166 -25.54 6.25 -10.39
C GLU A 166 -25.15 6.93 -9.09
N ARG A 167 -25.41 6.27 -7.94
CA ARG A 167 -24.98 6.78 -6.64
C ARG A 167 -23.46 6.86 -6.54
N LEU A 168 -22.74 5.88 -7.11
CA LEU A 168 -21.28 5.89 -7.12
C LEU A 168 -20.71 7.06 -7.94
N GLU A 169 -21.26 7.38 -9.12
CA GLU A 169 -20.83 8.53 -9.93
C GLU A 169 -21.00 9.85 -9.17
N GLN A 170 -22.17 10.06 -8.54
CA GLN A 170 -22.43 11.25 -7.74
C GLN A 170 -21.39 11.42 -6.62
N TRP A 171 -21.05 10.33 -5.93
CA TRP A 171 -20.03 10.34 -4.90
C TRP A 171 -18.63 10.61 -5.44
N ILE A 172 -18.24 9.96 -6.55
CA ILE A 172 -16.93 10.17 -7.20
C ILE A 172 -16.75 11.65 -7.57
N GLN A 173 -17.79 12.28 -8.11
CA GLN A 173 -17.78 13.70 -8.46
C GLN A 173 -17.60 14.57 -7.20
N GLU A 174 -18.40 14.35 -6.15
CA GLU A 174 -18.30 15.09 -4.89
C GLU A 174 -16.92 14.94 -4.22
N ILE A 175 -16.44 13.70 -4.10
CA ILE A 175 -15.20 13.40 -3.39
C ILE A 175 -13.98 13.90 -4.16
N SER A 176 -14.04 13.96 -5.50
CA SER A 176 -12.96 14.52 -6.32
C SER A 176 -12.74 16.02 -6.04
N LEU A 177 -13.81 16.80 -5.92
CA LEU A 177 -13.74 18.21 -5.59
C LEU A 177 -13.28 18.42 -4.15
N THR A 178 -13.77 17.60 -3.22
CA THR A 178 -13.35 17.61 -1.82
C THR A 178 -11.85 17.33 -1.71
N LEU A 179 -11.37 16.27 -2.34
CA LEU A 179 -9.96 15.88 -2.34
C LEU A 179 -9.07 16.96 -2.95
N SER A 180 -9.45 17.51 -4.11
CA SER A 180 -8.71 18.58 -4.78
C SER A 180 -8.57 19.82 -3.88
N ASN A 181 -9.60 20.13 -3.09
CA ASN A 181 -9.64 21.32 -2.25
C ASN A 181 -9.09 21.07 -0.85
N THR A 182 -9.81 20.32 -0.02
CA THR A 182 -9.48 20.10 1.40
C THR A 182 -8.39 19.07 1.59
N GLY A 183 -8.42 17.97 0.84
CA GLY A 183 -7.42 16.91 0.92
C GLY A 183 -6.00 17.36 0.56
N SER A 184 -5.88 18.45 -0.20
CA SER A 184 -4.58 19.07 -0.48
C SER A 184 -3.88 19.67 0.75
N LYS A 185 -4.54 19.74 1.91
CA LYS A 185 -3.91 20.13 3.18
C LYS A 185 -3.14 18.99 3.83
N GLU A 186 -3.43 17.75 3.47
CA GLU A 186 -2.76 16.56 4.00
C GLU A 186 -1.29 16.47 3.52
N ASP A 187 -0.51 15.59 4.13
CA ASP A 187 0.85 15.29 3.65
C ASP A 187 0.85 14.54 2.30
N PHE A 188 2.04 14.36 1.71
CA PHE A 188 2.17 13.71 0.41
C PHE A 188 1.63 12.27 0.41
N LEU A 189 1.85 11.50 1.49
CA LEU A 189 1.38 10.11 1.58
C LEU A 189 -0.13 10.04 1.57
N SER A 190 -0.78 10.83 2.43
CA SER A 190 -2.22 10.81 2.59
C SER A 190 -2.92 11.37 1.34
N PHE A 191 -2.49 12.55 0.87
CA PHE A 191 -3.07 13.15 -0.33
C PHE A 191 -2.81 12.31 -1.59
N GLY A 192 -1.61 11.72 -1.70
CA GLY A 192 -1.23 10.83 -2.80
C GLY A 192 -2.01 9.52 -2.79
N GLY A 193 -2.14 8.89 -1.63
CA GLY A 193 -2.94 7.66 -1.45
C GLY A 193 -4.42 7.87 -1.78
N TYR A 194 -5.01 8.97 -1.33
CA TYR A 194 -6.38 9.35 -1.71
C TYR A 194 -6.52 9.60 -3.21
N THR A 195 -5.57 10.29 -3.83
CA THR A 195 -5.58 10.58 -5.27
C THR A 195 -5.48 9.31 -6.10
N ALA A 196 -4.57 8.39 -5.72
CA ALA A 196 -4.43 7.09 -6.38
C ALA A 196 -5.69 6.22 -6.20
N SER A 197 -6.31 6.23 -5.03
CA SER A 197 -7.56 5.49 -4.76
C SER A 197 -8.71 6.04 -5.59
N LEU A 198 -8.89 7.36 -5.63
CA LEU A 198 -9.89 8.01 -6.47
C LEU A 198 -9.70 7.66 -7.95
N LYS A 199 -8.45 7.70 -8.45
CA LYS A 199 -8.14 7.35 -9.83
C LYS A 199 -8.52 5.90 -10.16
N GLN A 200 -8.21 4.95 -9.28
CA GLN A 200 -8.58 3.55 -9.45
C GLN A 200 -10.10 3.32 -9.45
N ILE A 201 -10.82 4.02 -8.57
CA ILE A 201 -12.29 3.95 -8.51
C ILE A 201 -12.90 4.52 -9.80
N ASP A 202 -12.40 5.65 -10.28
CA ASP A 202 -12.87 6.28 -11.54
C ASP A 202 -12.51 5.45 -12.78
N ASP A 203 -11.36 4.78 -12.80
CA ASP A 203 -10.97 3.84 -13.87
C ASP A 203 -11.87 2.61 -13.91
N TYR A 204 -12.22 2.06 -12.74
CA TYR A 204 -13.20 0.99 -12.65
C TYR A 204 -14.57 1.44 -13.15
N TYR A 205 -15.01 2.63 -12.74
CA TYR A 205 -16.27 3.22 -13.21
C TYR A 205 -16.26 3.33 -14.74
N TYR A 206 -15.22 3.93 -15.32
CA TYR A 206 -15.05 4.04 -16.77
C TYR A 206 -15.10 2.67 -17.47
N LYS A 207 -14.43 1.65 -16.93
CA LYS A 207 -14.47 0.29 -17.50
C LYS A 207 -15.90 -0.28 -17.56
N LYS A 208 -16.76 0.09 -16.62
CA LYS A 208 -18.14 -0.41 -16.50
C LYS A 208 -19.16 0.45 -17.27
N THR A 209 -18.93 1.76 -17.40
CA THR A 209 -19.92 2.70 -17.95
C THR A 209 -19.49 3.38 -19.25
N GLY A 210 -18.21 3.29 -19.61
CA GLY A 210 -17.64 3.91 -20.81
C GLY A 210 -17.31 5.41 -20.66
N LYS A 211 -17.44 5.99 -19.45
CA LYS A 211 -17.20 7.41 -19.20
C LYS A 211 -16.53 7.64 -17.84
N HIS A 212 -15.55 8.54 -17.79
CA HIS A 212 -14.96 9.01 -16.53
C HIS A 212 -15.91 9.97 -15.81
N SER A 213 -16.02 9.81 -14.50
CA SER A 213 -16.80 10.70 -13.64
C SER A 213 -16.01 11.95 -13.26
N VAL A 214 -14.68 11.86 -13.21
CA VAL A 214 -13.79 12.97 -12.83
C VAL A 214 -13.21 13.65 -14.07
N ASP A 215 -13.28 14.98 -14.11
CA ASP A 215 -12.66 15.79 -15.17
C ASP A 215 -11.12 15.71 -15.10
N ALA A 216 -10.46 15.59 -16.26
CA ALA A 216 -9.00 15.49 -16.34
C ALA A 216 -8.26 16.67 -15.69
N ASN A 217 -8.81 17.88 -15.71
CA ASN A 217 -8.21 19.05 -15.07
C ASN A 217 -8.20 18.95 -13.54
N VAL A 218 -9.17 18.25 -12.95
CA VAL A 218 -9.20 17.99 -11.50
C VAL A 218 -7.99 17.16 -11.10
N TYR A 219 -7.72 16.07 -11.83
CA TYR A 219 -6.53 15.26 -11.61
C TYR A 219 -5.23 16.03 -11.86
N LYS A 220 -5.17 16.82 -12.94
CA LYS A 220 -3.99 17.66 -13.22
C LYS A 220 -3.66 18.58 -12.04
N ASN A 221 -4.67 19.23 -11.47
CA ASN A 221 -4.51 20.10 -10.29
C ASN A 221 -4.01 19.33 -9.06
N MET A 222 -4.56 18.12 -8.80
CA MET A 222 -4.08 17.26 -7.71
C MET A 222 -2.59 16.89 -7.90
N LEU A 223 -2.22 16.48 -9.12
CA LEU A 223 -0.85 16.09 -9.45
C LEU A 223 0.14 17.25 -9.30
N ASP A 224 -0.23 18.46 -9.71
CA ASP A 224 0.64 19.63 -9.57
C ASP A 224 0.90 19.97 -8.09
N LYS A 225 -0.11 19.84 -7.22
CA LYS A 225 0.05 19.98 -5.76
C LYS A 225 0.90 18.85 -5.17
N LEU A 226 0.75 17.62 -5.65
CA LEU A 226 1.53 16.46 -5.21
C LEU A 226 3.01 16.61 -5.56
N LYS A 227 3.36 17.16 -6.72
CA LYS A 227 4.78 17.42 -7.10
C LYS A 227 5.48 18.30 -6.08
N TYR A 228 4.82 19.38 -5.64
CA TYR A 228 5.36 20.26 -4.60
C TYR A 228 5.57 19.49 -3.29
N LYS A 229 4.55 18.79 -2.80
CA LYS A 229 4.64 18.02 -1.54
C LYS A 229 5.69 16.91 -1.58
N TYR A 230 5.82 16.21 -2.71
CA TYR A 230 6.85 15.20 -2.90
C TYR A 230 8.26 15.79 -2.76
N SER A 231 8.47 16.99 -3.30
CA SER A 231 9.78 17.67 -3.27
C SER A 231 10.21 18.13 -1.88
N THR A 232 9.24 18.37 -0.99
CA THR A 232 9.50 18.86 0.38
C THR A 232 9.41 17.77 1.44
N MET A 233 8.80 16.62 1.14
CA MET A 233 8.73 15.50 2.06
C MET A 233 10.09 14.82 2.21
N GLU A 234 10.43 14.40 3.43
CA GLU A 234 11.59 13.54 3.69
C GLU A 234 11.51 12.23 2.91
N ASN A 235 12.66 11.63 2.61
CA ASN A 235 12.68 10.37 1.90
C ASN A 235 12.18 9.24 2.81
N SER A 236 11.31 8.37 2.28
CA SER A 236 10.78 7.18 2.93
C SER A 236 10.41 6.14 1.85
N ILE A 237 10.28 4.86 2.20
CA ILE A 237 9.83 3.87 1.20
C ILE A 237 8.41 4.22 0.77
N GLU A 238 7.51 4.55 1.69
CA GLU A 238 6.11 4.87 1.44
C GLU A 238 5.97 6.09 0.54
N LYS A 239 6.88 7.07 0.65
CA LYS A 239 6.95 8.19 -0.30
C LYS A 239 7.23 7.69 -1.71
N TYR A 240 8.19 6.79 -1.87
CA TYR A 240 8.52 6.25 -3.19
C TYR A 240 7.44 5.31 -3.72
N ASP A 241 6.84 4.48 -2.87
CA ASP A 241 5.73 3.60 -3.24
C ASP A 241 4.50 4.40 -3.64
N THR A 242 4.13 5.43 -2.88
CA THR A 242 3.03 6.35 -3.23
C THR A 242 3.30 7.05 -4.55
N ALA A 243 4.54 7.52 -4.78
CA ALA A 243 4.93 8.14 -6.04
C ALA A 243 4.79 7.17 -7.21
N LEU A 244 5.30 5.95 -7.08
CA LEU A 244 5.21 4.91 -8.12
C LEU A 244 3.77 4.47 -8.39
N ASN A 245 2.96 4.34 -7.34
CA ASN A 245 1.54 3.99 -7.44
C ASN A 245 0.77 5.07 -8.25
N LEU A 246 1.05 6.34 -7.99
CA LEU A 246 0.52 7.44 -8.82
C LEU A 246 1.00 7.34 -10.27
N GLU A 247 2.30 7.16 -10.51
CA GLU A 247 2.83 7.02 -11.88
C GLU A 247 2.21 5.86 -12.66
N GLN A 248 1.99 4.73 -11.98
CA GLN A 248 1.34 3.54 -12.55
C GLN A 248 -0.09 3.85 -13.01
N HIS A 249 -0.91 4.48 -12.17
CA HIS A 249 -2.32 4.73 -12.48
C HIS A 249 -2.56 5.94 -13.39
N PHE A 250 -1.63 6.88 -13.43
CA PHE A 250 -1.68 8.00 -14.38
C PHE A 250 -0.92 7.72 -15.68
N GLY A 251 -0.20 6.59 -15.78
CA GLY A 251 0.54 6.20 -16.99
C GLY A 251 1.66 7.17 -17.37
N ALA A 252 2.21 7.90 -16.41
CA ALA A 252 3.19 8.96 -16.66
C ALA A 252 4.24 9.01 -15.56
N LYS A 253 5.49 9.30 -15.93
CA LYS A 253 6.54 9.64 -14.97
C LYS A 253 6.30 11.07 -14.47
N ILE A 254 5.99 11.19 -13.18
CA ILE A 254 5.58 12.43 -12.53
C ILE A 254 6.65 12.90 -11.54
N PHE A 255 7.33 11.97 -10.87
CA PHE A 255 8.22 12.26 -9.75
C PHE A 255 9.66 11.89 -10.07
N LYS A 256 10.60 12.71 -9.59
CA LYS A 256 12.03 12.41 -9.68
C LYS A 256 12.45 11.59 -8.47
N ILE A 257 12.69 10.30 -8.67
CA ILE A 257 13.10 9.39 -7.59
C ILE A 257 14.64 9.33 -7.50
N ASP A 258 15.17 9.59 -6.31
CA ASP A 258 16.61 9.42 -6.02
C ASP A 258 16.93 7.94 -5.77
N LYS A 259 17.33 7.26 -6.85
CA LYS A 259 17.68 5.84 -6.82
C LYS A 259 18.87 5.54 -5.91
N ARG A 260 19.82 6.45 -5.73
CA ARG A 260 21.01 6.22 -4.92
C ARG A 260 20.67 6.27 -3.43
N ALA A 261 19.99 7.32 -3.00
CA ALA A 261 19.53 7.46 -1.61
C ALA A 261 18.64 6.27 -1.20
N LEU A 262 17.75 5.85 -2.10
CA LEU A 262 16.91 4.67 -1.92
C LEU A 262 17.72 3.39 -1.77
N GLN A 263 18.69 3.10 -2.65
CA GLN A 263 19.53 1.91 -2.53
C GLN A 263 20.31 1.87 -1.22
N ASP A 264 20.86 3.00 -0.79
CA ASP A 264 21.60 3.09 0.46
C ASP A 264 20.69 2.88 1.67
N TYR A 265 19.46 3.40 1.64
CA TYR A 265 18.45 3.12 2.67
C TYR A 265 18.08 1.63 2.72
N MET A 266 17.76 1.03 1.57
CA MET A 266 17.32 -0.37 1.48
C MET A 266 18.37 -1.34 2.03
N LYS A 267 19.66 -1.08 1.78
CA LYS A 267 20.76 -1.88 2.35
C LYS A 267 20.84 -1.80 3.87
N ARG A 268 20.51 -0.65 4.47
CA ARG A 268 20.57 -0.45 5.92
C ARG A 268 19.34 -0.99 6.63
N ALA A 269 18.16 -0.83 6.03
CA ALA A 269 16.89 -1.21 6.63
C ALA A 269 16.59 -2.71 6.55
N GLN A 270 17.13 -3.41 5.55
CA GLN A 270 16.84 -4.83 5.32
C GLN A 270 17.40 -5.72 6.44
N LEU A 271 16.52 -6.54 7.03
CA LEU A 271 16.82 -7.46 8.12
C LEU A 271 17.71 -8.63 7.67
N GLN A 272 18.17 -9.46 8.62
CA GLN A 272 19.08 -10.58 8.30
C GLN A 272 18.45 -11.67 7.47
N ASN A 273 17.18 -11.98 7.71
CA ASN A 273 16.36 -12.87 6.89
C ASN A 273 15.90 -12.23 5.57
N GLY A 274 16.32 -11.00 5.27
CA GLY A 274 15.99 -10.30 4.03
C GLY A 274 14.65 -9.56 4.02
N SER A 275 13.82 -9.68 5.06
CA SER A 275 12.58 -8.91 5.19
C SER A 275 12.86 -7.46 5.59
N PHE A 276 11.80 -6.64 5.60
CA PHE A 276 11.85 -5.27 6.07
C PHE A 276 10.98 -5.11 7.31
N PRO A 277 11.41 -4.30 8.29
CA PRO A 277 10.65 -4.08 9.49
C PRO A 277 9.44 -3.20 9.23
N MET A 278 8.42 -3.33 10.08
CA MET A 278 7.36 -2.33 10.15
C MET A 278 7.97 -0.99 10.59
N PHE A 279 7.55 0.11 9.98
CA PHE A 279 8.00 1.44 10.36
C PHE A 279 7.70 1.74 11.84
N GLY A 280 8.75 2.03 12.62
CA GLY A 280 8.65 2.26 14.06
C GLY A 280 8.74 1.00 14.94
N ASN A 281 8.91 -0.18 14.34
CA ASN A 281 9.16 -1.45 15.04
C ASN A 281 10.46 -2.10 14.53
N GLN A 282 11.03 -3.00 15.31
CA GLN A 282 12.19 -3.82 14.93
C GLN A 282 11.77 -5.18 14.35
N GLY A 283 10.52 -5.60 14.55
CA GLY A 283 9.97 -6.82 13.98
C GLY A 283 9.73 -6.69 12.48
N GLU A 284 9.90 -7.81 11.79
CA GLU A 284 9.54 -7.91 10.37
C GLU A 284 8.05 -7.70 10.13
N ASP A 285 7.73 -7.20 8.93
CA ASP A 285 6.35 -7.02 8.49
C ASP A 285 6.22 -7.34 6.99
N SER A 286 5.22 -8.15 6.66
CA SER A 286 5.03 -8.68 5.32
C SER A 286 4.59 -7.60 4.33
N LEU A 287 3.77 -6.62 4.75
CA LEU A 287 3.41 -5.45 3.92
C LEU A 287 4.62 -4.55 3.67
N SER A 288 5.36 -4.17 4.71
CA SER A 288 6.54 -3.32 4.59
C SER A 288 7.59 -3.97 3.69
N THR A 289 7.76 -5.29 3.81
CA THR A 289 8.57 -6.09 2.89
C THR A 289 8.06 -6.01 1.46
N PHE A 290 6.77 -6.23 1.23
CA PHE A 290 6.16 -6.11 -0.10
C PHE A 290 6.38 -4.72 -0.72
N ILE A 291 6.11 -3.65 0.02
CA ILE A 291 6.29 -2.26 -0.43
C ILE A 291 7.76 -2.03 -0.80
N ALA A 292 8.71 -2.45 0.05
CA ALA A 292 10.13 -2.27 -0.21
C ALA A 292 10.58 -2.96 -1.52
N ILE A 293 10.14 -4.20 -1.71
CA ILE A 293 10.44 -4.98 -2.92
C ILE A 293 9.73 -4.40 -4.14
N ASN A 294 8.47 -3.98 -4.02
CA ASN A 294 7.72 -3.33 -5.10
C ASN A 294 8.45 -2.08 -5.62
N VAL A 295 8.92 -1.23 -4.71
CA VAL A 295 9.70 -0.03 -5.05
C VAL A 295 11.01 -0.40 -5.77
N LEU A 296 11.78 -1.35 -5.23
CA LEU A 296 13.04 -1.80 -5.83
C LEU A 296 12.83 -2.37 -7.24
N LYS A 297 11.82 -3.24 -7.40
CA LYS A 297 11.49 -3.89 -8.68
C LYS A 297 11.00 -2.89 -9.73
N SER A 298 10.08 -2.00 -9.35
CA SER A 298 9.54 -0.96 -10.23
C SER A 298 10.62 -0.03 -10.77
N LEU A 299 11.65 0.22 -9.97
CA LEU A 299 12.79 1.08 -10.34
C LEU A 299 13.97 0.33 -10.96
N GLN A 300 13.85 -0.99 -11.12
CA GLN A 300 14.89 -1.91 -11.62
C GLN A 300 16.19 -1.82 -10.80
N LEU A 301 16.06 -1.80 -9.48
CA LEU A 301 17.16 -1.72 -8.54
C LEU A 301 17.48 -3.11 -7.98
N LYS A 302 18.77 -3.33 -7.66
CA LYS A 302 19.23 -4.57 -7.01
C LYS A 302 18.63 -4.71 -5.61
N ILE A 303 18.17 -5.91 -5.29
CA ILE A 303 17.72 -6.31 -3.95
C ILE A 303 18.94 -6.91 -3.20
N PRO A 304 19.39 -6.33 -2.06
CA PRO A 304 20.65 -6.74 -1.42
C PRO A 304 20.68 -8.19 -0.93
N LYS A 305 19.66 -8.63 -0.17
CA LYS A 305 19.53 -9.98 0.40
C LYS A 305 18.37 -10.77 -0.22
N GLU A 306 18.37 -10.83 -1.56
CA GLU A 306 17.25 -11.43 -2.30
C GLU A 306 17.06 -12.92 -2.00
N LEU A 307 18.16 -13.67 -1.86
CA LEU A 307 18.09 -15.12 -1.63
C LEU A 307 17.59 -15.44 -0.23
N GLU A 308 18.06 -14.71 0.78
CA GLU A 308 17.61 -14.82 2.16
C GLU A 308 16.12 -14.51 2.26
N LEU A 309 15.68 -13.42 1.61
CA LEU A 309 14.27 -13.05 1.55
C LEU A 309 13.42 -14.15 0.91
N LYS A 310 13.84 -14.68 -0.25
CA LYS A 310 13.13 -15.77 -0.93
C LYS A 310 12.99 -17.00 -0.03
N SER A 311 14.06 -17.39 0.65
CA SER A 311 14.06 -18.54 1.55
C SER A 311 13.11 -18.30 2.73
N HIS A 312 13.18 -17.12 3.34
CA HIS A 312 12.36 -16.74 4.48
C HIS A 312 10.86 -16.69 4.12
N LEU A 313 10.49 -16.05 3.01
CA LEU A 313 9.08 -15.99 2.56
C LEU A 313 8.50 -17.37 2.26
N LYS A 314 9.28 -18.28 1.66
CA LYS A 314 8.84 -19.65 1.42
C LYS A 314 8.62 -20.41 2.73
N GLN A 315 9.49 -20.18 3.73
CA GLN A 315 9.32 -20.75 5.06
C GLN A 315 8.03 -20.23 5.72
N VAL A 316 7.82 -18.91 5.76
CA VAL A 316 6.61 -18.28 6.32
C VAL A 316 5.35 -18.83 5.66
N LEU A 317 5.33 -18.98 4.33
CA LEU A 317 4.19 -19.56 3.62
C LEU A 317 3.94 -21.02 3.98
N ASN A 318 4.98 -21.85 4.05
CA ASN A 318 4.81 -23.25 4.41
C ASN A 318 4.30 -23.41 5.85
N GLU A 319 4.84 -22.64 6.80
CA GLU A 319 4.36 -22.62 8.19
C GLU A 319 2.90 -22.12 8.28
N SER A 320 2.55 -21.13 7.45
CA SER A 320 1.20 -20.60 7.38
C SER A 320 0.19 -21.62 6.85
N LEU A 321 0.56 -22.38 5.80
CA LEU A 321 -0.29 -23.43 5.24
C LEU A 321 -0.59 -24.56 6.23
N VAL A 322 0.41 -24.96 7.01
CA VAL A 322 0.25 -25.95 8.09
C VAL A 322 -0.71 -25.42 9.16
N SER A 323 -0.69 -24.11 9.42
CA SER A 323 -1.51 -23.46 10.45
C SER A 323 -2.98 -23.30 10.04
N ILE A 324 -3.29 -23.29 8.75
CA ILE A 324 -4.67 -23.37 8.24
C ILE A 324 -5.16 -24.80 8.50
N LYS A 325 -5.83 -25.01 9.65
CA LYS A 325 -6.40 -26.31 10.02
C LYS A 325 -7.45 -26.77 9.01
N ASN A 326 -7.51 -28.09 8.81
CA ASN A 326 -8.57 -28.77 8.07
C ASN A 326 -9.90 -28.69 8.82
#